data_AF-A0A838IBT7-F1
#
_entry.id   AF-A0A838IBT7-F1
#
_cell.length_a   1.000
_cell.length_b   1.000
_cell.length_c   1.000
_cell.angle_alpha   90.00
_cell.angle_beta   90.00
_cell.angle_gamma   90.00
#
_symmetry.space_group_name_H-M   'P 1'
#
loop_
_entity.id
_entity.type
_entity.pdbx_description
1 polymer ?
#
loop_
_entity_poly.entity_id
_entity_poly.type
_entity_poly.pdbx_seq_one_letter_code
_entity_poly.pdbx_strand_id
1 'polypeptide(L)'
;MMTTSLKTILARFHAEQSGAIALLLMAACLILFMIAMVLYDTGQSARDKMDVQIAADHGAFSHSVVKARTMNMVAYSNTIKRMIYAYANVYATGWAALLAQFAIDKALCFKPFFPDPSACVRWGKGLVMIIAEGIEAGFTNIRQMIPGGSRAKTEIAALDKYQKYMIGITPWWAYVENMGRAMGAGAMSSAAWPPPTGNLTWLADTITQVAGFLDGFVGTSFMALIPAHTNSTDALPLKRRDADEGAVVGHISYCAEYVLSFEQLVLSLQYMAQTEKIGGMKLIFVGLSIVPAIGCTVAGLIYGGDVLDYKITDSRSGLGVYWAALGGGGSTTDNKWLQNSGSITLAYKPRSGRNSDTEGRKRLRFVKQDYGGIGQTIIYKNEGYFALARSEMMYKDVSITGAITSAISGSASSGSGGLTGFASRVTARPNMWSPAWTARLRPITLPGETFGETTHGGNTGMGAMFFDMAPFLIVSAALGLFNDDFGGQSAINDLLYLHRATSGFTHDKMEGIAK
;
A
#
# COMPACT_ATOMS: atom_id res chain seq x y z
N MET A 1 -18.70 -48.63 -58.98
CA MET A 1 -19.92 -48.17 -59.67
C MET A 1 -20.51 -46.84 -59.15
N MET A 2 -19.98 -46.21 -58.09
CA MET A 2 -20.54 -44.96 -57.53
C MET A 2 -19.98 -43.65 -58.16
N THR A 3 -18.88 -43.72 -58.93
CA THR A 3 -18.20 -42.52 -59.47
C THR A 3 -18.78 -42.01 -60.79
N THR A 4 -19.47 -42.85 -61.55
CA THR A 4 -20.14 -42.46 -62.81
C THR A 4 -21.44 -41.69 -62.56
N SER A 5 -22.18 -42.02 -61.49
CA SER A 5 -23.43 -41.34 -61.14
C SER A 5 -23.22 -39.87 -60.75
N LEU A 6 -22.15 -39.55 -60.03
CA LEU A 6 -21.88 -38.18 -59.57
C LEU A 6 -21.55 -37.23 -60.73
N LYS A 7 -20.83 -37.72 -61.75
CA LYS A 7 -20.49 -36.93 -62.95
C LYS A 7 -21.73 -36.59 -63.78
N THR A 8 -22.67 -37.52 -63.92
CA THR A 8 -23.91 -37.28 -64.69
C THR A 8 -24.85 -36.32 -63.95
N ILE A 9 -24.90 -36.38 -62.62
CA ILE A 9 -25.67 -35.45 -61.79
C ILE A 9 -25.06 -34.04 -61.84
N LEU A 10 -23.73 -33.92 -61.75
CA LEU A 10 -23.03 -32.64 -61.91
C LEU A 10 -23.22 -32.03 -63.30
N ALA A 11 -23.23 -32.85 -64.36
CA ALA A 11 -23.46 -32.38 -65.72
C ALA A 11 -24.89 -31.85 -65.94
N ARG A 12 -25.91 -32.46 -65.31
CA ARG A 12 -27.28 -31.93 -65.32
C ARG A 12 -27.42 -30.62 -64.53
N PHE A 13 -26.75 -30.51 -63.39
CA PHE A 13 -26.69 -29.27 -62.60
C PHE A 13 -25.99 -28.12 -63.35
N HIS A 14 -25.09 -28.44 -64.29
CA HIS A 14 -24.40 -27.44 -65.12
C HIS A 14 -25.25 -26.95 -66.31
N ALA A 15 -26.19 -27.76 -66.79
CA ALA A 15 -27.03 -27.44 -67.94
C ALA A 15 -28.26 -26.60 -67.58
N GLU A 16 -28.71 -26.60 -66.32
CA GLU A 16 -29.83 -25.78 -65.86
C GLU A 16 -29.37 -24.58 -65.02
N GLN A 17 -29.87 -23.38 -65.34
CA GLN A 17 -29.60 -22.15 -64.57
C GLN A 17 -30.03 -22.27 -63.09
N SER A 18 -30.99 -23.15 -62.78
CA SER A 18 -31.42 -23.52 -61.42
C SER A 18 -30.29 -24.17 -60.59
N GLY A 19 -29.41 -24.94 -61.24
CA GLY A 19 -28.31 -25.64 -60.61
C GLY A 19 -27.15 -24.73 -60.20
N ALA A 20 -26.89 -23.68 -60.99
CA ALA A 20 -25.95 -22.63 -60.63
C ALA A 20 -26.39 -21.87 -59.37
N ILE A 21 -27.69 -21.61 -59.22
CA ILE A 21 -28.26 -20.96 -58.02
C ILE A 21 -28.07 -21.84 -56.80
N ALA A 22 -28.33 -23.15 -56.90
CA ALA A 22 -28.13 -24.09 -55.79
C ALA A 22 -26.66 -24.19 -55.35
N LEU A 23 -25.71 -24.19 -56.29
CA LEU A 23 -24.27 -24.18 -55.98
C LEU A 23 -23.83 -22.87 -55.33
N LEU A 24 -24.33 -21.73 -55.80
CA LEU A 24 -24.07 -20.43 -55.16
C LEU A 24 -24.64 -20.35 -53.75
N LEU A 25 -25.83 -20.92 -53.53
CA LEU A 25 -26.48 -20.94 -52.21
C LEU A 25 -25.72 -21.86 -51.24
N MET A 26 -25.27 -23.03 -51.68
CA MET A 26 -24.41 -23.91 -50.88
C MET A 26 -23.05 -23.26 -50.56
N ALA A 27 -22.42 -22.60 -51.54
CA ALA A 27 -21.18 -21.86 -51.33
C ALA A 27 -21.37 -20.70 -50.34
N ALA A 28 -22.47 -19.94 -50.44
CA ALA A 28 -22.81 -18.88 -49.49
C ALA A 28 -23.02 -19.44 -48.07
N CYS A 29 -23.72 -20.57 -47.92
CA CYS A 29 -23.88 -21.22 -46.62
C CYS A 29 -22.55 -21.67 -46.01
N LEU A 30 -21.63 -22.20 -46.81
CA LEU A 30 -20.29 -22.58 -46.34
C LEU A 30 -19.46 -21.37 -45.92
N ILE A 31 -19.53 -20.27 -46.66
CA ILE A 31 -18.86 -19.01 -46.30
C ILE A 31 -19.42 -18.47 -44.98
N LEU A 32 -20.75 -18.42 -44.84
CA LEU A 32 -21.40 -17.99 -43.60
C LEU A 32 -21.04 -18.88 -42.41
N PHE A 33 -20.97 -20.20 -42.61
CA PHE A 33 -20.55 -21.14 -41.58
C PHE A 33 -19.08 -20.93 -41.16
N MET A 34 -18.18 -20.71 -42.12
CA MET A 34 -16.78 -20.38 -41.82
C MET A 34 -16.65 -19.06 -41.05
N ILE A 35 -17.40 -18.02 -41.43
CA ILE A 35 -17.43 -16.75 -40.70
C ILE A 35 -17.96 -16.96 -39.27
N ALA A 36 -19.02 -17.74 -39.10
CA ALA A 36 -19.59 -18.04 -37.78
C ALA A 36 -18.59 -18.77 -36.86
N MET A 37 -17.83 -19.74 -37.39
CA MET A 37 -16.78 -20.42 -36.64
C MET A 37 -15.65 -19.45 -36.23
N VAL A 38 -15.21 -18.59 -37.16
CA VAL A 38 -14.19 -17.56 -36.85
C VAL A 38 -14.69 -16.60 -35.77
N LEU A 39 -15.94 -16.12 -35.86
CA LEU A 39 -16.53 -15.25 -34.84
C LEU A 39 -16.64 -15.93 -33.48
N TYR A 40 -16.98 -17.21 -33.42
CA TYR A 40 -17.01 -17.99 -32.19
C TYR A 40 -15.61 -18.16 -31.58
N ASP A 41 -14.60 -18.39 -32.41
CA ASP A 41 -13.20 -18.49 -31.99
C ASP A 41 -12.66 -17.16 -31.46
N THR A 42 -12.90 -16.08 -32.19
CA THR A 42 -12.57 -14.73 -31.75
C THR A 42 -13.31 -14.35 -30.47
N GLY A 43 -14.61 -14.65 -30.36
CA GLY A 43 -15.43 -14.30 -29.20
C GLY A 43 -14.96 -14.99 -27.92
N GLN A 44 -14.66 -16.28 -27.98
CA GLN A 44 -14.08 -16.99 -26.84
C GLN A 44 -12.64 -16.52 -26.54
N SER A 45 -11.80 -16.22 -27.56
CA SER A 45 -10.47 -15.65 -27.29
C SER A 45 -10.55 -14.26 -26.65
N ALA A 46 -11.56 -13.47 -26.98
CA ALA A 46 -11.82 -12.19 -26.34
C ALA A 46 -12.28 -12.40 -24.89
N ARG A 47 -13.14 -13.40 -24.64
CA ARG A 47 -13.56 -13.78 -23.30
C ARG A 47 -12.39 -14.23 -22.43
N ASP A 48 -11.52 -15.11 -22.93
CA ASP A 48 -10.34 -15.56 -22.16
C ASP A 48 -9.43 -14.40 -21.79
N LYS A 49 -9.17 -13.47 -22.72
CA LYS A 49 -8.41 -12.25 -22.43
C LYS A 49 -9.07 -11.40 -21.36
N MET A 50 -10.40 -11.24 -21.44
CA MET A 50 -11.17 -10.49 -20.45
C MET A 50 -11.09 -11.16 -19.07
N ASP A 51 -11.16 -12.49 -19.01
CA ASP A 51 -11.03 -13.24 -17.75
C ASP A 51 -9.63 -13.04 -17.12
N VAL A 52 -8.55 -13.10 -17.91
CA VAL A 52 -7.20 -12.84 -17.36
C VAL A 52 -7.04 -11.40 -16.90
N GLN A 53 -7.62 -10.42 -17.62
CA GLN A 53 -7.58 -9.02 -17.19
C GLN A 53 -8.36 -8.80 -15.89
N ILE A 54 -9.53 -9.43 -15.76
CA ILE A 54 -10.33 -9.42 -14.53
C ILE A 54 -9.51 -10.03 -13.39
N ALA A 55 -8.82 -11.14 -13.64
CA ALA A 55 -7.96 -11.79 -12.66
C ALA A 55 -6.79 -10.90 -12.20
N ALA A 56 -6.09 -10.24 -13.13
CA ALA A 56 -5.04 -9.28 -12.81
C ALA A 56 -5.60 -8.12 -11.97
N ASP A 57 -6.74 -7.56 -12.35
CA ASP A 57 -7.40 -6.46 -11.62
C ASP A 57 -7.81 -6.87 -10.20
N HIS A 58 -8.38 -8.07 -10.01
CA HIS A 58 -8.73 -8.59 -8.69
C HIS A 58 -7.50 -8.85 -7.81
N GLY A 59 -6.45 -9.43 -8.39
CA GLY A 59 -5.18 -9.62 -7.69
C GLY A 59 -4.58 -8.28 -7.26
N ALA A 60 -4.42 -7.34 -8.19
CA ALA A 60 -3.85 -6.03 -7.91
C ALA A 60 -4.67 -5.29 -6.85
N PHE A 61 -5.98 -5.17 -7.05
CA PHE A 61 -6.84 -4.44 -6.11
C PHE A 61 -6.78 -5.05 -4.71
N SER A 62 -6.86 -6.38 -4.58
CA SER A 62 -6.82 -7.04 -3.28
C SER A 62 -5.48 -6.85 -2.54
N HIS A 63 -4.35 -6.86 -3.26
CA HIS A 63 -3.04 -6.53 -2.71
C HIS A 63 -3.03 -5.16 -2.01
N SER A 64 -3.49 -4.12 -2.72
CA SER A 64 -3.56 -2.77 -2.15
C SER A 64 -4.61 -2.63 -1.05
N VAL A 65 -5.72 -3.37 -1.10
CA VAL A 65 -6.73 -3.37 -0.03
C VAL A 65 -6.14 -3.91 1.27
N VAL A 66 -5.36 -4.99 1.22
CA VAL A 66 -4.68 -5.54 2.41
C VAL A 66 -3.71 -4.52 3.00
N LYS A 67 -2.86 -3.89 2.17
CA LYS A 67 -1.97 -2.82 2.61
C LYS A 67 -2.73 -1.65 3.25
N ALA A 68 -3.77 -1.15 2.59
CA ALA A 68 -4.60 -0.05 3.09
C ALA A 68 -5.27 -0.40 4.43
N ARG A 69 -5.77 -1.64 4.57
CA ARG A 69 -6.35 -2.13 5.83
C ARG A 69 -5.31 -2.15 6.95
N THR A 70 -4.10 -2.60 6.67
CA THR A 70 -3.03 -2.56 7.68
C THR A 70 -2.65 -1.13 8.04
N MET A 71 -2.55 -0.21 7.08
CA MET A 71 -2.32 1.21 7.36
C MET A 71 -3.39 1.78 8.29
N ASN A 72 -4.67 1.43 8.09
CA ASN A 72 -5.77 1.81 8.99
C ASN A 72 -5.63 1.20 10.40
N MET A 73 -5.23 -0.07 10.51
CA MET A 73 -5.00 -0.74 11.81
C MET A 73 -3.81 -0.15 12.57
N VAL A 74 -2.73 0.20 11.85
CA VAL A 74 -1.57 0.89 12.44
C VAL A 74 -1.96 2.29 12.88
N ALA A 75 -2.74 3.03 12.07
CA ALA A 75 -3.23 4.35 12.42
C ALA A 75 -4.13 4.32 13.66
N TYR A 76 -5.04 3.34 13.75
CA TYR A 76 -5.87 3.13 14.93
C TYR A 76 -5.02 2.86 16.19
N SER A 77 -3.99 2.02 16.07
CA SER A 77 -3.06 1.73 17.17
C SER A 77 -2.25 2.96 17.59
N ASN A 78 -1.82 3.80 16.63
CA ASN A 78 -1.17 5.07 16.92
C ASN A 78 -2.09 6.02 17.70
N THR A 79 -3.37 6.09 17.34
CA THR A 79 -4.36 6.92 18.04
C THR A 79 -4.54 6.46 19.48
N ILE A 80 -4.61 5.15 19.74
CA ILE A 80 -4.69 4.63 21.12
C ILE A 80 -3.42 4.97 21.90
N LYS A 81 -2.22 4.74 21.33
CA LYS A 81 -0.95 5.12 21.97
C LYS A 81 -0.93 6.61 22.32
N ARG A 82 -1.43 7.46 21.41
CA ARG A 82 -1.54 8.91 21.62
C ARG A 82 -2.53 9.28 22.70
N MET A 83 -3.66 8.59 22.82
CA MET A 83 -4.59 8.80 23.93
C MET A 83 -3.96 8.43 25.27
N ILE A 84 -3.24 7.31 25.37
CA ILE A 84 -2.55 6.90 26.61
C ILE A 84 -1.44 7.90 26.97
N TYR A 85 -0.70 8.38 25.96
CA TYR A 85 0.28 9.47 26.14
C TYR A 85 -0.38 10.76 26.60
N ALA A 86 -1.52 11.13 26.00
CA ALA A 86 -2.30 12.31 26.34
C ALA A 86 -2.71 12.31 27.82
N TYR A 87 -3.21 11.18 28.32
CA TYR A 87 -3.59 11.04 29.72
C TYR A 87 -2.43 11.32 30.67
N ALA A 88 -1.25 10.74 30.43
CA ALA A 88 -0.08 11.01 31.26
C ALA A 88 0.38 12.47 31.16
N ASN A 89 0.36 13.04 29.96
CA ASN A 89 0.74 14.43 29.74
C ASN A 89 -0.21 15.41 30.45
N VAL A 90 -1.54 15.24 30.28
CA VAL A 90 -2.54 16.08 30.94
C VAL A 90 -2.46 15.95 32.46
N TYR A 91 -2.26 14.73 32.97
CA TYR A 91 -2.11 14.49 34.40
C TYR A 91 -0.88 15.20 34.97
N ALA A 92 0.29 15.02 34.35
CA ALA A 92 1.53 15.66 34.77
C ALA A 92 1.46 17.19 34.68
N THR A 93 0.89 17.73 33.61
CA THR A 93 0.70 19.17 33.43
C THR A 93 -0.28 19.74 34.45
N GLY A 94 -1.38 19.04 34.74
CA GLY A 94 -2.33 19.42 35.78
C GLY A 94 -1.66 19.49 37.16
N TRP A 95 -0.84 18.49 37.48
CA TRP A 95 -0.09 18.45 38.74
C TRP A 95 0.94 19.59 38.84
N ALA A 96 1.68 19.86 37.76
CA ALA A 96 2.61 20.98 37.69
C ALA A 96 1.90 22.35 37.85
N ALA A 97 0.71 22.50 37.26
CA ALA A 97 -0.08 23.71 37.40
C ALA A 97 -0.60 23.92 38.83
N LEU A 98 -1.03 22.84 39.51
CA LEU A 98 -1.41 22.89 40.92
C LEU A 98 -0.23 23.32 41.81
N LEU A 99 0.95 22.77 41.58
CA LEU A 99 2.17 23.17 42.29
C LEU A 99 2.56 24.63 42.03
N ALA A 100 2.48 25.08 40.78
CA ALA A 100 2.77 26.45 40.41
C ALA A 100 1.81 27.42 41.12
N GLN A 101 0.51 27.11 41.15
CA GLN A 101 -0.47 27.92 41.85
C GLN A 101 -0.23 27.96 43.35
N PHE A 102 0.08 26.81 43.94
CA PHE A 102 0.41 26.72 45.36
C PHE A 102 1.64 27.56 45.71
N ALA A 103 2.66 27.58 44.86
CA ALA A 103 3.85 28.42 45.05
C ALA A 103 3.51 29.92 44.99
N ILE A 104 2.61 30.33 44.09
CA ILE A 104 2.15 31.72 43.97
C ILE A 104 1.32 32.14 45.19
N ASP A 105 0.33 31.34 45.58
CA ASP A 105 -0.49 31.63 46.77
C ASP A 105 0.36 31.65 48.04
N LYS A 106 1.40 30.79 48.13
CA LYS A 106 2.41 30.86 49.19
C LYS A 106 3.16 32.19 49.17
N ALA A 107 3.67 32.61 48.03
CA ALA A 107 4.43 33.86 47.90
C ALA A 107 3.59 35.09 48.26
N LEU A 108 2.31 35.10 47.90
CA LEU A 108 1.37 36.18 48.26
C LEU A 108 0.96 36.16 49.73
N CYS A 109 0.77 34.97 50.31
CA CYS A 109 0.45 34.81 51.72
C CYS A 109 1.62 35.27 52.62
N PHE A 110 2.86 34.89 52.29
CA PHE A 110 4.05 35.20 53.10
C PHE A 110 4.78 36.47 52.66
N LYS A 111 4.08 37.41 52.02
CA LYS A 111 4.67 38.68 51.61
C LYS A 111 5.08 39.49 52.86
N PRO A 112 6.35 39.92 53.00
CA PRO A 112 6.90 40.41 54.27
C PRO A 112 6.26 41.70 54.81
N PHE A 113 5.61 42.51 53.96
CA PHE A 113 5.06 43.80 54.37
C PHE A 113 3.53 43.84 54.44
N PHE A 114 2.83 43.08 53.60
CA PHE A 114 1.35 43.07 53.54
C PHE A 114 0.87 41.69 53.06
N PRO A 115 0.62 40.74 53.98
CA PRO A 115 0.07 39.44 53.63
C PRO A 115 -1.36 39.60 53.11
N ASP A 116 -1.69 38.96 51.99
CA ASP A 116 -3.08 38.89 51.52
C ASP A 116 -3.79 37.75 52.27
N PRO A 117 -4.73 38.04 53.20
CA PRO A 117 -5.41 37.00 53.98
C PRO A 117 -6.21 36.05 53.07
N SER A 118 -6.67 36.52 51.91
CA SER A 118 -7.37 35.67 50.95
C SER A 118 -6.43 34.66 50.28
N ALA A 119 -5.17 35.05 50.03
CA ALA A 119 -4.14 34.17 49.50
C ALA A 119 -3.72 33.11 50.54
N CYS A 120 -3.67 33.45 51.82
CA CYS A 120 -3.39 32.49 52.88
C CYS A 120 -4.47 31.39 53.00
N VAL A 121 -5.75 31.76 52.87
CA VAL A 121 -6.84 30.78 52.84
C VAL A 121 -6.74 29.88 51.59
N ARG A 122 -6.45 30.45 50.41
CA ARG A 122 -6.23 29.67 49.18
C ARG A 122 -5.02 28.74 49.30
N TRP A 123 -3.92 29.21 49.86
CA TRP A 123 -2.72 28.43 50.12
C TRP A 123 -3.00 27.23 51.04
N GLY A 124 -3.70 27.46 52.15
CA GLY A 124 -4.09 26.40 53.08
C GLY A 124 -4.97 25.33 52.43
N LYS A 125 -5.97 25.74 51.62
CA LYS A 125 -6.79 24.82 50.83
C LYS A 125 -5.98 24.07 49.77
N GLY A 126 -5.07 24.78 49.08
CA GLY A 126 -4.17 24.22 48.08
C GLY A 126 -3.22 23.16 48.66
N LEU A 127 -2.74 23.36 49.90
CA LEU A 127 -1.90 22.36 50.59
C LEU A 127 -2.67 21.04 50.79
N VAL A 128 -3.90 21.13 51.29
CA VAL A 128 -4.75 19.94 51.50
C VAL A 128 -5.03 19.25 50.18
N MET A 129 -5.32 20.01 49.12
CA MET A 129 -5.52 19.47 47.77
C MET A 129 -4.26 18.79 47.24
N ILE A 130 -3.08 19.38 47.34
CA ILE A 130 -1.81 18.77 46.91
C ILE A 130 -1.50 17.49 47.69
N ILE A 131 -1.77 17.46 49.00
CA ILE A 131 -1.59 16.25 49.81
C ILE A 131 -2.56 15.17 49.35
N ALA A 132 -3.84 15.49 49.20
CA ALA A 132 -4.87 14.53 48.76
C ALA A 132 -4.55 13.99 47.34
N GLU A 133 -4.32 14.88 46.39
CA GLU A 133 -3.93 14.55 45.01
C GLU A 133 -2.58 13.85 44.95
N GLY A 134 -1.63 14.18 45.84
CA GLY A 134 -0.32 13.53 45.92
C GLY A 134 -0.40 12.11 46.47
N ILE A 135 -1.28 11.86 47.44
CA ILE A 135 -1.59 10.51 47.94
C ILE A 135 -2.26 9.72 46.82
N GLU A 136 -3.28 10.26 46.17
CA GLU A 136 -3.95 9.60 45.05
C GLU A 136 -2.95 9.33 43.91
N ALA A 137 -2.15 10.32 43.53
CA ALA A 137 -1.07 10.18 42.56
C ALA A 137 -0.16 9.01 42.93
N GLY A 138 0.42 9.01 44.12
CA GLY A 138 1.39 8.00 44.54
C GLY A 138 0.82 6.59 44.62
N PHE A 139 -0.42 6.42 45.10
CA PHE A 139 -0.99 5.11 45.36
C PHE A 139 -1.77 4.51 44.18
N THR A 140 -2.49 5.33 43.40
CA THR A 140 -3.34 4.85 42.30
C THR A 140 -2.77 5.21 40.94
N ASN A 141 -2.64 6.50 40.61
CA ASN A 141 -2.38 6.95 39.24
C ASN A 141 -0.96 6.66 38.78
N ILE A 142 0.04 7.02 39.59
CA ILE A 142 1.45 6.79 39.29
C ILE A 142 1.74 5.29 39.25
N ARG A 143 1.15 4.49 40.15
CA ARG A 143 1.33 3.03 40.14
C ARG A 143 0.73 2.38 38.87
N GLN A 144 -0.36 2.92 38.36
CA GLN A 144 -0.94 2.49 37.08
C GLN A 144 -0.17 3.00 35.86
N MET A 145 0.64 4.04 36.00
CA MET A 145 1.42 4.64 34.92
C MET A 145 2.89 4.13 34.86
N ILE A 146 3.60 4.03 36.00
CA ILE A 146 5.05 3.78 36.11
C ILE A 146 5.49 2.33 35.81
N PRO A 147 6.72 2.11 35.29
CA PRO A 147 7.31 0.79 35.07
C PRO A 147 7.31 -0.14 36.30
N GLY A 148 6.79 -1.36 36.14
CA GLY A 148 6.83 -2.42 37.17
C GLY A 148 5.47 -3.04 37.52
N GLY A 149 4.36 -2.41 37.13
CA GLY A 149 3.00 -2.95 37.33
C GLY A 149 1.90 -2.25 36.51
N SER A 150 2.30 -1.41 35.54
CA SER A 150 1.42 -0.52 34.80
C SER A 150 0.73 -1.25 33.64
N ARG A 151 -0.60 -1.37 33.74
CA ARG A 151 -1.48 -1.87 32.67
C ARG A 151 -1.30 -1.05 31.38
N ALA A 152 -1.16 0.27 31.51
CA ALA A 152 -0.97 1.18 30.38
C ALA A 152 0.33 0.91 29.61
N LYS A 153 1.45 0.67 30.32
CA LYS A 153 2.72 0.34 29.68
C LYS A 153 2.66 -1.02 28.98
N THR A 154 2.04 -2.02 29.60
CA THR A 154 1.84 -3.33 28.95
C THR A 154 0.94 -3.24 27.73
N GLU A 155 -0.10 -2.40 27.77
CA GLU A 155 -0.99 -2.16 26.63
C GLU A 155 -0.27 -1.42 25.50
N ILE A 156 0.53 -0.39 25.78
CA ILE A 156 1.36 0.30 24.78
C ILE A 156 2.36 -0.66 24.14
N ALA A 157 3.06 -1.47 24.93
CA ALA A 157 4.01 -2.45 24.42
C ALA A 157 3.32 -3.53 23.56
N ALA A 158 2.11 -3.95 23.96
CA ALA A 158 1.29 -4.87 23.16
C ALA A 158 0.85 -4.24 21.83
N LEU A 159 0.45 -2.96 21.83
CA LEU A 159 0.13 -2.21 20.61
C LEU A 159 1.34 -2.05 19.71
N ASP A 160 2.51 -1.77 20.28
CA ASP A 160 3.77 -1.68 19.52
C ASP A 160 4.14 -3.02 18.87
N LYS A 161 4.03 -4.11 19.63
CA LYS A 161 4.24 -5.48 19.12
C LYS A 161 3.24 -5.81 18.01
N TYR A 162 1.97 -5.44 18.18
CA TYR A 162 0.93 -5.61 17.17
C TYR A 162 1.26 -4.82 15.90
N GLN A 163 1.66 -3.55 16.01
CA GLN A 163 2.05 -2.74 14.86
C GLN A 163 3.26 -3.32 14.14
N LYS A 164 4.32 -3.73 14.87
CA LYS A 164 5.49 -4.40 14.31
C LYS A 164 5.11 -5.67 13.56
N TYR A 165 4.27 -6.50 14.17
CA TYR A 165 3.77 -7.72 13.57
C TYR A 165 2.99 -7.43 12.28
N MET A 166 2.01 -6.52 12.36
CA MET A 166 1.18 -6.13 11.22
C MET A 166 2.04 -5.58 10.07
N ILE A 167 3.01 -4.71 10.36
CA ILE A 167 3.91 -4.15 9.35
C ILE A 167 4.77 -5.24 8.70
N GLY A 168 5.31 -6.17 9.50
CA GLY A 168 6.15 -7.26 9.01
C GLY A 168 5.40 -8.30 8.18
N ILE A 169 4.16 -8.65 8.57
CA ILE A 169 3.38 -9.69 7.87
C ILE A 169 2.63 -9.16 6.65
N THR A 170 2.34 -7.86 6.59
CA THR A 170 1.49 -7.29 5.53
C THR A 170 1.98 -7.54 4.12
N PRO A 171 3.28 -7.39 3.77
CA PRO A 171 3.74 -7.69 2.42
C PRO A 171 3.42 -9.13 2.00
N TRP A 172 3.68 -10.10 2.88
CA TRP A 172 3.36 -11.51 2.62
C TRP A 172 1.85 -11.78 2.56
N TRP A 173 1.07 -11.17 3.45
CA TRP A 173 -0.39 -11.32 3.43
C TRP A 173 -1.00 -10.72 2.16
N ALA A 174 -0.58 -9.51 1.77
CA ALA A 174 -1.03 -8.86 0.55
C ALA A 174 -0.68 -9.71 -0.67
N TYR A 175 0.54 -10.25 -0.71
CA TYR A 175 1.02 -11.13 -1.77
C TYR A 175 0.18 -12.40 -1.92
N VAL A 176 -0.12 -13.10 -0.82
CA VAL A 176 -0.96 -14.31 -0.85
C VAL A 176 -2.40 -13.99 -1.26
N GLU A 177 -2.97 -12.87 -0.77
CA GLU A 177 -4.32 -12.45 -1.17
C GLU A 177 -4.38 -12.10 -2.66
N ASN A 178 -3.35 -11.43 -3.19
CA ASN A 178 -3.20 -11.14 -4.62
C ASN A 178 -3.29 -12.41 -5.46
N MET A 179 -2.46 -13.40 -5.13
CA MET A 179 -2.43 -14.68 -5.82
C MET A 179 -3.77 -15.41 -5.73
N GLY A 180 -4.30 -15.56 -4.51
CA GLY A 180 -5.55 -16.28 -4.28
C GLY A 180 -6.75 -15.65 -5.00
N ARG A 181 -6.83 -14.32 -5.04
CA ARG A 181 -7.90 -13.58 -5.74
C ARG A 181 -7.75 -13.64 -7.26
N ALA A 182 -6.53 -13.52 -7.78
CA ALA A 182 -6.27 -13.67 -9.20
C ALA A 182 -6.61 -15.10 -9.67
N MET A 183 -6.18 -16.11 -8.92
CA MET A 183 -6.48 -17.51 -9.25
C MET A 183 -7.98 -17.81 -9.16
N GLY A 184 -8.65 -17.32 -8.12
CA GLY A 184 -10.11 -17.44 -7.97
C GLY A 184 -10.90 -16.73 -9.07
N ALA A 185 -10.30 -15.76 -9.76
CA ALA A 185 -10.87 -15.04 -10.89
C ALA A 185 -10.49 -15.65 -12.26
N GLY A 186 -9.83 -16.82 -12.29
CA GLY A 186 -9.57 -17.58 -13.50
C GLY A 186 -8.15 -17.48 -14.04
N ALA A 187 -7.22 -16.84 -13.32
CA ALA A 187 -5.79 -17.02 -13.60
C ALA A 187 -5.33 -18.41 -13.12
N MET A 188 -4.39 -19.01 -13.82
CA MET A 188 -3.72 -20.22 -13.38
C MET A 188 -2.57 -19.91 -12.43
N SER A 189 -1.82 -18.84 -12.73
CA SER A 189 -0.78 -18.32 -11.86
C SER A 189 -0.83 -16.81 -11.82
N SER A 190 -0.38 -16.25 -10.70
CA SER A 190 -0.24 -14.81 -10.55
C SER A 190 0.89 -14.49 -9.60
N ALA A 191 1.51 -13.33 -9.81
CA ALA A 191 2.53 -12.78 -8.93
C ALA A 191 2.40 -11.26 -8.88
N ALA A 192 2.79 -10.68 -7.75
CA ALA A 192 2.89 -9.25 -7.57
C ALA A 192 4.35 -8.77 -7.52
N TRP A 193 4.58 -7.56 -8.01
CA TRP A 193 5.81 -6.80 -7.85
C TRP A 193 5.54 -5.49 -7.08
N PRO A 194 6.43 -5.07 -6.16
CA PRO A 194 7.62 -5.80 -5.73
C PRO A 194 7.30 -7.06 -4.93
N PRO A 195 8.21 -8.06 -4.87
CA PRO A 195 8.04 -9.23 -4.04
C PRO A 195 8.25 -8.89 -2.55
N PRO A 196 7.60 -9.61 -1.61
CA PRO A 196 7.76 -9.36 -0.18
C PRO A 196 9.20 -9.58 0.29
N THR A 197 9.63 -8.79 1.28
CA THR A 197 10.93 -8.98 1.94
C THR A 197 11.04 -10.39 2.53
N GLY A 198 12.13 -11.09 2.21
CA GLY A 198 12.42 -12.42 2.72
C GLY A 198 13.80 -12.86 2.30
N ASN A 199 14.38 -13.84 3.01
CA ASN A 199 15.62 -14.46 2.60
C ASN A 199 15.33 -15.33 1.37
N LEU A 200 15.27 -14.67 0.22
CA LEU A 200 15.07 -15.29 -1.08
C LEU A 200 16.16 -16.28 -1.42
N THR A 201 17.22 -16.43 -0.62
CA THR A 201 18.26 -17.46 -0.82
C THR A 201 17.67 -18.86 -0.94
N TRP A 202 16.66 -19.23 -0.15
CA TRP A 202 16.01 -20.54 -0.29
C TRP A 202 15.22 -20.67 -1.61
N LEU A 203 14.63 -19.56 -2.08
CA LEU A 203 13.90 -19.52 -3.34
C LEU A 203 14.89 -19.47 -4.50
N ALA A 204 16.02 -18.79 -4.35
CA ALA A 204 17.14 -18.76 -5.27
C ALA A 204 17.78 -20.14 -5.41
N ASP A 205 17.91 -20.91 -4.34
CA ASP A 205 18.33 -22.31 -4.38
C ASP A 205 17.29 -23.17 -5.13
N THR A 206 16.00 -22.89 -4.94
CA THR A 206 14.91 -23.54 -5.70
C THR A 206 14.93 -23.15 -7.17
N ILE A 207 15.17 -21.86 -7.48
CA ILE A 207 15.38 -21.36 -8.84
C ILE A 207 16.63 -21.99 -9.42
N THR A 208 17.69 -22.22 -8.66
CA THR A 208 18.94 -22.85 -9.14
C THR A 208 18.70 -24.33 -9.45
N GLN A 209 17.86 -25.03 -8.67
CA GLN A 209 17.40 -26.37 -9.00
C GLN A 209 16.52 -26.40 -10.26
N VAL A 210 15.58 -25.47 -10.40
CA VAL A 210 14.73 -25.34 -11.60
C VAL A 210 15.56 -24.87 -12.80
N ALA A 211 16.56 -24.02 -12.60
CA ALA A 211 17.50 -23.57 -13.61
C ALA A 211 18.40 -24.72 -14.06
N GLY A 212 18.80 -25.62 -13.15
CA GLY A 212 19.48 -26.87 -13.51
C GLY A 212 18.59 -27.79 -14.36
N PHE A 213 17.28 -27.85 -14.05
CA PHE A 213 16.30 -28.53 -14.90
C PHE A 213 16.15 -27.86 -16.28
N LEU A 214 16.13 -26.52 -16.32
CA LEU A 214 16.04 -25.72 -17.55
C LEU A 214 17.32 -25.78 -18.41
N ASP A 215 18.51 -25.75 -17.80
CA ASP A 215 19.79 -25.84 -18.51
C ASP A 215 19.98 -27.22 -19.16
N GLY A 216 19.42 -28.27 -18.54
CA GLY A 216 19.32 -29.60 -19.14
C GLY A 216 18.36 -29.67 -20.34
N PHE A 217 17.37 -28.77 -20.42
CA PHE A 217 16.32 -28.78 -21.44
C PHE A 217 16.56 -27.80 -22.60
N VAL A 218 17.20 -26.65 -22.33
CA VAL A 218 17.41 -25.54 -23.28
C VAL A 218 18.82 -25.53 -23.88
N GLY A 219 19.76 -26.27 -23.30
CA GLY A 219 21.14 -26.33 -23.78
C GLY A 219 21.94 -25.10 -23.34
N THR A 220 22.60 -25.23 -22.17
CA THR A 220 23.74 -24.42 -21.70
C THR A 220 23.68 -22.92 -22.06
N SER A 221 22.89 -22.14 -21.33
CA SER A 221 23.06 -20.66 -21.24
C SER A 221 22.04 -19.93 -20.36
N PHE A 222 21.13 -20.62 -19.65
CA PHE A 222 20.10 -19.92 -18.88
C PHE A 222 20.68 -19.04 -17.77
N MET A 223 21.75 -19.50 -17.11
CA MET A 223 22.47 -18.73 -16.08
C MET A 223 23.18 -17.48 -16.64
N ALA A 224 23.62 -17.49 -17.91
CA ALA A 224 24.18 -16.31 -18.58
C ALA A 224 23.08 -15.31 -19.01
N LEU A 225 21.82 -15.75 -18.97
CA LEU A 225 20.65 -14.98 -19.31
C LEU A 225 19.90 -14.47 -18.08
N ILE A 226 20.44 -14.57 -16.86
CA ILE A 226 19.83 -14.00 -15.65
C ILE A 226 19.98 -12.47 -15.72
N PRO A 227 18.92 -11.72 -16.04
CA PRO A 227 19.04 -10.29 -16.28
C PRO A 227 19.03 -9.55 -14.96
N ALA A 228 19.22 -8.24 -15.04
CA ALA A 228 19.18 -7.36 -13.89
C ALA A 228 17.86 -7.53 -13.11
N HIS A 229 17.98 -7.99 -11.86
CA HIS A 229 16.90 -7.97 -10.86
C HIS A 229 16.82 -6.59 -10.21
N THR A 230 15.66 -6.27 -9.63
CA THR A 230 15.51 -5.03 -8.85
C THR A 230 15.86 -5.26 -7.39
N ASN A 231 16.35 -4.21 -6.74
CA ASN A 231 16.50 -4.19 -5.27
C ASN A 231 15.19 -3.80 -4.57
N SER A 232 14.09 -3.72 -5.33
CA SER A 232 12.78 -3.33 -4.80
C SER A 232 12.20 -4.49 -4.01
N THR A 233 11.80 -4.21 -2.78
CA THR A 233 11.11 -5.18 -1.93
C THR A 233 9.83 -4.56 -1.44
N ASP A 234 8.79 -5.37 -1.34
CA ASP A 234 7.52 -4.89 -0.82
C ASP A 234 7.63 -4.68 0.69
N ALA A 235 7.40 -3.43 1.07
CA ALA A 235 7.33 -2.98 2.44
C ALA A 235 6.27 -1.88 2.53
N LEU A 236 5.58 -1.81 3.67
CA LEU A 236 4.79 -0.62 3.96
C LEU A 236 5.74 0.58 4.09
N PRO A 237 5.37 1.76 3.59
CA PRO A 237 6.15 2.98 3.72
C PRO A 237 6.03 3.52 5.15
N LEU A 238 6.28 2.67 6.15
CA LEU A 238 6.19 3.00 7.55
C LEU A 238 7.53 2.84 8.23
N LYS A 239 7.86 3.81 9.09
CA LYS A 239 9.03 3.78 9.94
C LYS A 239 8.64 4.24 11.33
N ARG A 240 9.22 3.60 12.34
CA ARG A 240 9.05 4.06 13.73
C ARG A 240 9.78 5.39 13.90
N ARG A 241 9.19 6.33 14.63
CA ARG A 241 9.72 7.70 14.75
C ARG A 241 11.17 7.77 15.27
N ASP A 242 11.57 6.86 16.14
CA ASP A 242 12.92 6.79 16.72
C ASP A 242 13.98 6.18 15.79
N ALA A 243 13.58 5.60 14.66
CA ALA A 243 14.48 4.79 13.85
C ALA A 243 15.54 5.61 13.06
N ASP A 244 15.40 6.93 12.96
CA ASP A 244 16.42 7.82 12.38
C ASP A 244 17.08 8.73 13.42
N GLU A 245 16.29 9.33 14.31
CA GLU A 245 16.74 10.41 15.19
C GLU A 245 17.06 9.92 16.62
N GLY A 246 16.81 8.63 16.90
CA GLY A 246 16.91 8.05 18.24
C GLY A 246 15.70 8.35 19.11
N ALA A 247 15.59 7.65 20.24
CA ALA A 247 14.40 7.71 21.10
C ALA A 247 14.14 9.10 21.68
N VAL A 248 15.19 9.82 22.13
CA VAL A 248 15.05 11.15 22.76
C VAL A 248 14.50 12.19 21.78
N VAL A 249 15.10 12.29 20.60
CA VAL A 249 14.65 13.23 19.57
C VAL A 249 13.27 12.83 19.05
N GLY A 250 13.03 11.52 18.90
CA GLY A 250 11.71 10.97 18.58
C GLY A 250 10.63 11.40 19.58
N HIS A 251 10.92 11.38 20.89
CA HIS A 251 9.97 11.86 21.90
C HIS A 251 9.73 13.37 21.83
N ILE A 252 10.77 14.17 21.61
CA ILE A 252 10.64 15.63 21.47
C ILE A 252 9.77 15.96 20.26
N SER A 253 10.00 15.31 19.12
CA SER A 253 9.20 15.53 17.91
C SER A 253 7.77 15.01 18.06
N TYR A 254 7.58 13.87 18.75
CA TYR A 254 6.25 13.34 19.08
C TYR A 254 5.47 14.29 19.97
N CYS A 255 6.11 14.83 21.01
CA CYS A 255 5.54 15.86 21.86
C CYS A 255 5.16 17.08 21.04
N ALA A 256 6.08 17.67 20.28
CA ALA A 256 5.79 18.88 19.50
C ALA A 256 4.57 18.70 18.58
N GLU A 257 4.45 17.56 17.90
CA GLU A 257 3.30 17.24 17.07
C GLU A 257 2.01 17.02 17.87
N TYR A 258 2.10 16.39 19.03
CA TYR A 258 0.96 16.22 19.94
C TYR A 258 0.43 17.57 20.44
N VAL A 259 1.31 18.49 20.80
CA VAL A 259 0.95 19.80 21.38
C VAL A 259 0.33 20.71 20.35
N LEU A 260 0.89 20.69 19.14
CA LEU A 260 0.38 21.42 18.00
C LEU A 260 -0.80 20.71 17.31
N SER A 261 -1.22 19.57 17.83
CA SER A 261 -2.40 18.88 17.30
C SER A 261 -3.65 19.74 17.46
N PHE A 262 -4.52 19.67 16.46
CA PHE A 262 -5.78 20.42 16.47
C PHE A 262 -6.62 20.13 17.72
N GLU A 263 -6.63 18.89 18.19
CA GLU A 263 -7.33 18.48 19.41
C GLU A 263 -6.83 19.24 20.64
N GLN A 264 -5.51 19.34 20.83
CA GLN A 264 -4.92 20.08 21.95
C GLN A 264 -5.16 21.59 21.83
N LEU A 265 -5.08 22.14 20.61
CA LEU A 265 -5.39 23.54 20.37
C LEU A 265 -6.86 23.86 20.67
N VAL A 266 -7.80 23.01 20.25
CA VAL A 266 -9.23 23.18 20.53
C VAL A 266 -9.53 23.04 22.01
N LEU A 267 -8.96 22.03 22.69
CA LEU A 267 -9.11 21.87 24.14
C LEU A 267 -8.55 23.09 24.89
N SER A 268 -7.40 23.60 24.46
CA SER A 268 -6.79 24.81 25.02
C SER A 268 -7.66 26.05 24.79
N LEU A 269 -8.21 26.21 23.58
CA LEU A 269 -9.12 27.30 23.23
C LEU A 269 -10.44 27.23 24.01
N GLN A 270 -11.04 26.03 24.12
CA GLN A 270 -12.25 25.80 24.90
C GLN A 270 -12.02 26.12 26.38
N TYR A 271 -10.90 25.68 26.93
CA TYR A 271 -10.51 26.04 28.30
C TYR A 271 -10.35 27.55 28.47
N MET A 272 -9.70 28.23 27.52
CA MET A 272 -9.60 29.70 27.54
C MET A 272 -10.97 30.38 27.47
N ALA A 273 -11.89 29.87 26.63
CA ALA A 273 -13.22 30.44 26.42
C ALA A 273 -14.18 30.22 27.59
N GLN A 274 -14.14 29.05 28.24
CA GLN A 274 -15.05 28.71 29.34
C GLN A 274 -14.73 29.45 30.64
N THR A 275 -13.58 30.11 30.72
CA THR A 275 -13.14 30.69 31.99
C THR A 275 -13.39 32.20 32.00
N GLU A 276 -14.23 32.72 32.91
CA GLU A 276 -14.81 34.07 32.84
C GLU A 276 -13.86 35.26 33.20
N LYS A 277 -12.75 35.05 33.93
CA LYS A 277 -11.79 36.14 34.27
C LYS A 277 -10.34 35.75 34.03
N ILE A 278 -9.65 36.34 33.04
CA ILE A 278 -8.24 36.04 32.71
C ILE A 278 -7.34 36.50 33.86
N GLY A 279 -7.18 35.67 34.89
CA GLY A 279 -6.19 35.84 35.95
C GLY A 279 -4.86 35.16 35.58
N GLY A 280 -3.77 35.49 36.31
CA GLY A 280 -2.43 34.94 36.08
C GLY A 280 -2.36 33.41 36.03
N MET A 281 -3.25 32.73 36.76
CA MET A 281 -3.46 31.27 36.70
C MET A 281 -3.69 30.73 35.30
N LYS A 282 -4.44 31.45 34.46
CA LYS A 282 -4.75 31.00 33.11
C LYS A 282 -3.55 31.11 32.21
N LEU A 283 -2.78 32.19 32.31
CA LEU A 283 -1.61 32.39 31.48
C LEU A 283 -0.50 31.42 31.85
N ILE A 284 -0.44 30.98 33.12
CA ILE A 284 0.45 29.92 33.58
C ILE A 284 -0.05 28.55 33.15
N PHE A 285 -1.35 28.23 33.29
CA PHE A 285 -1.89 26.95 32.83
C PHE A 285 -1.77 26.82 31.31
N VAL A 286 -2.16 27.85 30.56
CA VAL A 286 -2.00 27.92 29.11
C VAL A 286 -0.51 27.94 28.74
N GLY A 287 0.34 28.66 29.47
CA GLY A 287 1.78 28.67 29.26
C GLY A 287 2.44 27.31 29.50
N LEU A 288 2.03 26.58 30.54
CA LEU A 288 2.50 25.23 30.86
C LEU A 288 1.87 24.16 29.96
N SER A 289 0.69 24.41 29.41
CA SER A 289 0.02 23.52 28.45
C SER A 289 0.52 23.74 27.01
N ILE A 290 0.94 24.96 26.66
CA ILE A 290 1.56 25.33 25.38
C ILE A 290 3.08 25.07 25.41
N VAL A 291 3.71 25.10 26.59
CA VAL A 291 5.06 24.59 26.85
C VAL A 291 4.98 23.30 27.67
N PRO A 292 4.36 22.21 27.16
CA PRO A 292 4.19 20.97 27.89
C PRO A 292 5.46 20.13 27.85
N ALA A 293 6.62 20.80 27.85
CA ALA A 293 7.91 20.15 28.03
C ALA A 293 7.87 19.25 29.26
N ILE A 294 7.27 19.71 30.37
CA ILE A 294 7.17 18.91 31.59
C ILE A 294 6.28 17.68 31.38
N GLY A 295 5.04 17.86 30.92
CA GLY A 295 4.10 16.75 30.75
C GLY A 295 4.57 15.73 29.73
N CYS A 296 5.17 16.18 28.63
CA CYS A 296 5.76 15.32 27.61
C CYS A 296 7.01 14.60 28.09
N THR A 297 7.90 15.28 28.83
CA THR A 297 9.07 14.63 29.42
C THR A 297 8.64 13.55 30.39
N VAL A 298 7.65 13.82 31.25
CA VAL A 298 7.11 12.81 32.18
C VAL A 298 6.49 11.65 31.42
N ALA A 299 5.63 11.90 30.43
CA ALA A 299 5.02 10.85 29.62
C ALA A 299 6.07 10.02 28.85
N GLY A 300 7.10 10.67 28.31
CA GLY A 300 8.24 10.02 27.66
C GLY A 300 9.06 9.14 28.62
N LEU A 301 9.32 9.61 29.84
CA LEU A 301 10.01 8.84 30.88
C LEU A 301 9.18 7.63 31.36
N ILE A 302 7.86 7.79 31.48
CA ILE A 302 6.96 6.74 31.95
C ILE A 302 6.87 5.60 30.92
N TYR A 303 6.58 5.94 29.66
CA TYR A 303 6.28 4.94 28.64
C TYR A 303 7.51 4.50 27.83
N GLY A 304 8.57 5.31 27.81
CA GLY A 304 9.74 5.07 26.98
C GLY A 304 9.40 5.03 25.49
N GLY A 305 10.27 4.43 24.68
CA GLY A 305 10.13 4.42 23.22
C GLY A 305 8.88 3.72 22.69
N ASP A 306 8.23 2.84 23.47
CA ASP A 306 7.07 2.04 23.03
C ASP A 306 5.85 2.89 22.68
N VAL A 307 5.75 4.10 23.25
CA VAL A 307 4.67 5.05 22.93
C VAL A 307 4.85 5.76 21.59
N LEU A 308 6.07 5.69 21.02
CA LEU A 308 6.36 6.33 19.74
C LEU A 308 5.55 5.66 18.63
N ASP A 309 5.00 6.51 17.76
CA ASP A 309 4.16 6.12 16.65
C ASP A 309 4.98 5.66 15.43
N TYR A 310 4.27 4.96 14.53
CA TYR A 310 4.75 4.69 13.19
C TYR A 310 4.31 5.81 12.25
N LYS A 311 5.27 6.36 11.51
CA LYS A 311 5.08 7.41 10.52
C LYS A 311 5.30 6.90 9.12
N ILE A 312 4.81 7.68 8.15
CA ILE A 312 5.15 7.47 6.74
C ILE A 312 6.62 7.82 6.51
N THR A 313 7.38 6.90 5.91
CA THR A 313 8.84 6.99 5.62
C THR A 313 9.19 8.09 4.60
N ASP A 314 8.22 8.86 4.15
CA ASP A 314 8.50 9.98 3.28
C ASP A 314 9.14 11.12 4.10
N SER A 315 10.44 11.28 3.85
CA SER A 315 11.47 12.26 4.22
C SER A 315 11.12 13.69 4.65
N ARG A 316 9.85 14.04 4.83
CA ARG A 316 9.44 15.32 5.45
C ARG A 316 8.74 15.14 6.79
N SER A 317 8.47 13.92 7.25
CA SER A 317 7.61 13.70 8.44
C SER A 317 8.33 13.96 9.79
N GLY A 318 8.41 15.24 10.16
CA GLY A 318 8.89 15.72 11.46
C GLY A 318 8.83 17.25 11.54
N LEU A 319 9.67 17.88 12.38
CA LEU A 319 9.93 19.32 12.35
C LEU A 319 10.27 19.84 10.93
N GLY A 320 10.74 18.96 10.04
CA GLY A 320 10.90 19.21 8.60
C GLY A 320 9.64 19.66 7.86
N VAL A 321 8.42 19.27 8.27
CA VAL A 321 7.17 19.82 7.70
C VAL A 321 6.99 21.28 8.10
N TYR A 322 7.25 21.60 9.37
CA TYR A 322 7.16 22.98 9.87
C TYR A 322 8.23 23.86 9.22
N TRP A 323 9.46 23.35 9.07
CA TRP A 323 10.53 24.01 8.34
C TRP A 323 10.26 24.14 6.82
N ALA A 324 9.61 23.15 6.20
CA ALA A 324 9.19 23.24 4.80
C ALA A 324 8.04 24.25 4.59
N ALA A 325 7.11 24.37 5.56
CA ALA A 325 6.10 25.42 5.58
C ALA A 325 6.72 26.83 5.74
N LEU A 326 7.93 26.92 6.28
CA LEU A 326 8.75 28.13 6.36
C LEU A 326 9.72 28.32 5.18
N GLY A 327 9.56 27.57 4.08
CA GLY A 327 10.30 27.78 2.83
C GLY A 327 11.44 26.80 2.53
N GLY A 328 11.61 25.73 3.33
CA GLY A 328 12.58 24.67 3.07
C GLY A 328 12.13 23.70 1.97
N GLY A 329 12.45 24.01 0.70
CA GLY A 329 12.20 23.16 -0.46
C GLY A 329 13.20 22.01 -0.57
N GLY A 330 12.91 20.86 0.06
CA GLY A 330 13.68 19.63 -0.13
C GLY A 330 12.97 18.66 -1.08
N SER A 331 13.40 18.61 -2.34
CA SER A 331 12.98 17.62 -3.34
C SER A 331 13.51 16.24 -2.94
N THR A 332 12.64 15.40 -2.41
CA THR A 332 12.91 13.96 -2.25
C THR A 332 12.12 13.18 -3.27
N THR A 333 12.71 12.07 -3.70
CA THR A 333 12.34 11.29 -4.88
C THR A 333 10.93 10.69 -4.76
N ASP A 334 9.94 11.37 -5.33
CA ASP A 334 8.50 11.00 -5.40
C ASP A 334 8.25 9.52 -5.75
N ASN A 335 9.22 8.88 -6.42
CA ASN A 335 9.14 7.50 -6.88
C ASN A 335 9.19 6.45 -5.76
N LYS A 336 9.82 6.71 -4.61
CA LYS A 336 9.85 5.74 -3.49
C LYS A 336 8.48 5.54 -2.85
N TRP A 337 7.72 6.63 -2.70
CA TRP A 337 6.34 6.55 -2.21
C TRP A 337 5.48 5.71 -3.16
N LEU A 338 5.58 5.97 -4.47
CA LEU A 338 4.81 5.27 -5.51
C LEU A 338 5.13 3.77 -5.56
N GLN A 339 6.39 3.38 -5.29
CA GLN A 339 6.80 1.98 -5.22
C GLN A 339 6.22 1.27 -3.99
N ASN A 340 6.32 1.89 -2.81
CA ASN A 340 5.85 1.26 -1.57
C ASN A 340 4.32 1.23 -1.46
N SER A 341 3.64 2.24 -2.00
CA SER A 341 2.17 2.32 -2.03
C SER A 341 1.53 1.49 -3.15
N GLY A 342 2.28 1.22 -4.21
CA GLY A 342 1.82 0.49 -5.38
C GLY A 342 2.07 -1.01 -5.34
N SER A 343 1.44 -1.71 -6.27
CA SER A 343 1.82 -3.06 -6.68
C SER A 343 1.40 -3.31 -8.11
N ILE A 344 2.23 -4.00 -8.87
CA ILE A 344 1.93 -4.48 -10.22
C ILE A 344 1.67 -5.97 -10.13
N THR A 345 0.55 -6.43 -10.66
CA THR A 345 0.17 -7.84 -10.69
C THR A 345 0.25 -8.34 -12.11
N LEU A 346 0.91 -9.48 -12.27
CA LEU A 346 0.90 -10.25 -13.50
C LEU A 346 0.02 -11.47 -13.28
N ALA A 347 -0.95 -11.69 -14.15
CA ALA A 347 -1.80 -12.87 -14.17
C ALA A 347 -1.57 -13.64 -15.46
N TYR A 348 -1.53 -14.96 -15.36
CA TYR A 348 -1.34 -15.87 -16.49
C TYR A 348 -2.44 -16.93 -16.51
N LYS A 349 -2.98 -17.19 -17.70
CA LYS A 349 -3.91 -18.30 -17.97
C LYS A 349 -3.39 -19.06 -19.20
N PRO A 350 -3.11 -20.36 -19.09
CA PRO A 350 -2.80 -21.17 -20.26
C PRO A 350 -4.04 -21.27 -21.15
N ARG A 351 -3.85 -21.25 -22.46
CA ARG A 351 -4.89 -21.51 -23.45
C ARG A 351 -5.01 -23.02 -23.57
N SER A 352 -6.01 -23.60 -22.90
CA SER A 352 -6.31 -25.03 -23.00
C SER A 352 -6.61 -25.42 -24.46
N GLY A 353 -5.63 -26.03 -25.15
CA GLY A 353 -5.84 -26.91 -26.30
C GLY A 353 -6.44 -26.33 -27.59
N ARG A 354 -6.93 -25.08 -27.62
CA ARG A 354 -7.75 -24.63 -28.76
C ARG A 354 -6.97 -24.43 -30.06
N ASN A 355 -5.66 -24.26 -29.94
CA ASN A 355 -4.69 -24.30 -31.04
C ASN A 355 -3.63 -25.39 -30.86
N SER A 356 -3.80 -26.31 -29.90
CA SER A 356 -2.85 -27.42 -29.78
C SER A 356 -2.88 -28.23 -31.06
N ASP A 357 -1.71 -28.72 -31.46
CA ASP A 357 -1.53 -29.56 -32.65
C ASP A 357 -2.35 -30.88 -32.57
N THR A 358 -3.02 -31.14 -31.44
CA THR A 358 -3.85 -32.33 -31.22
C THR A 358 -5.28 -32.21 -31.76
N GLU A 359 -5.98 -31.06 -31.66
CA GLU A 359 -7.40 -31.00 -32.03
C GLU A 359 -7.83 -29.86 -32.99
N GLY A 360 -7.42 -28.61 -32.74
CA GLY A 360 -7.93 -27.45 -33.51
C GLY A 360 -7.15 -27.13 -34.79
N ARG A 361 -5.81 -27.04 -34.69
CA ARG A 361 -4.95 -26.58 -35.80
C ARG A 361 -4.73 -27.59 -36.92
N LYS A 362 -4.84 -28.90 -36.64
CA LYS A 362 -4.76 -29.95 -37.67
C LYS A 362 -5.83 -29.79 -38.76
N ARG A 363 -7.00 -29.26 -38.41
CA ARG A 363 -8.10 -29.07 -39.36
C ARG A 363 -7.88 -27.93 -40.34
N LEU A 364 -6.95 -27.01 -40.06
CA LEU A 364 -6.64 -25.83 -40.89
C LEU A 364 -5.24 -25.86 -41.52
N ARG A 365 -4.49 -26.97 -41.38
CA ARG A 365 -3.09 -27.12 -41.82
C ARG A 365 -2.89 -27.27 -43.34
N PHE A 366 -3.81 -26.74 -44.16
CA PHE A 366 -3.62 -26.66 -45.61
C PHE A 366 -2.63 -25.53 -46.01
N VAL A 367 -2.34 -24.61 -45.09
CA VAL A 367 -1.32 -23.56 -45.26
C VAL A 367 -0.17 -23.87 -44.30
N LYS A 368 0.98 -24.32 -44.85
CA LYS A 368 2.22 -24.48 -44.07
C LYS A 368 2.66 -23.09 -43.57
N GLN A 369 2.84 -22.94 -42.26
CA GLN A 369 3.53 -21.78 -41.70
C GLN A 369 5.03 -21.90 -42.01
N ASP A 370 5.54 -21.05 -42.91
CA ASP A 370 6.93 -21.07 -43.41
C ASP A 370 7.99 -20.55 -42.41
N TYR A 371 7.69 -20.45 -41.11
CA TYR A 371 8.70 -20.16 -40.09
C TYR A 371 9.48 -21.46 -39.72
N GLY A 372 10.18 -22.01 -40.71
CA GLY A 372 10.82 -23.35 -40.69
C GLY A 372 12.18 -23.45 -39.99
N GLY A 373 12.46 -22.63 -38.98
CA GLY A 373 13.66 -22.77 -38.16
C GLY A 373 13.38 -23.62 -36.91
N ILE A 374 14.22 -24.62 -36.63
CA ILE A 374 14.17 -25.47 -35.41
C ILE A 374 14.18 -24.61 -34.12
N GLY A 375 14.78 -23.42 -34.16
CA GLY A 375 14.72 -22.44 -33.06
C GLY A 375 13.52 -21.49 -33.07
N GLN A 376 12.83 -21.28 -34.19
CA GLN A 376 11.71 -20.32 -34.25
C GLN A 376 10.39 -20.94 -33.76
N THR A 377 10.18 -22.24 -33.92
CA THR A 377 8.92 -22.88 -33.53
C THR A 377 8.72 -22.99 -32.02
N ILE A 378 9.79 -23.06 -31.23
CA ILE A 378 9.72 -23.08 -29.75
C ILE A 378 9.46 -21.66 -29.21
N ILE A 379 10.00 -20.63 -29.87
CA ILE A 379 9.99 -19.25 -29.37
C ILE A 379 8.69 -18.50 -29.71
N TYR A 380 7.99 -18.86 -30.80
CA TYR A 380 6.76 -18.17 -31.23
C TYR A 380 5.46 -18.91 -30.91
N LYS A 381 5.51 -20.06 -30.24
CA LYS A 381 4.33 -20.72 -29.71
C LYS A 381 3.96 -20.08 -28.38
N ASN A 382 3.22 -18.97 -28.43
CA ASN A 382 2.52 -18.45 -27.26
C ASN A 382 1.17 -19.19 -27.15
N GLU A 383 1.07 -20.03 -26.14
CA GLU A 383 -0.11 -20.82 -25.81
C GLU A 383 -0.85 -20.22 -24.62
N GLY A 384 -0.56 -19.00 -24.18
CA GLY A 384 -1.19 -18.41 -23.01
C GLY A 384 -1.65 -16.97 -23.18
N TYR A 385 -2.44 -16.52 -22.21
CA TYR A 385 -2.81 -15.13 -22.06
C TYR A 385 -2.18 -14.58 -20.80
N PHE A 386 -1.58 -13.39 -20.92
CA PHE A 386 -1.04 -12.63 -19.82
C PHE A 386 -1.82 -11.33 -19.70
N ALA A 387 -2.08 -10.91 -18.48
CA ALA A 387 -2.61 -9.60 -18.18
C ALA A 387 -1.84 -8.96 -17.05
N LEU A 388 -1.79 -7.64 -17.08
CA LEU A 388 -1.17 -6.86 -16.03
C LEU A 388 -2.16 -5.84 -15.51
N ALA A 389 -2.09 -5.63 -14.20
CA ALA A 389 -2.85 -4.60 -13.54
C ALA A 389 -1.98 -3.95 -12.48
N ARG A 390 -2.18 -2.65 -12.27
CA ARG A 390 -1.54 -1.92 -11.19
C ARG A 390 -2.59 -1.38 -10.23
N SER A 391 -2.26 -1.45 -8.96
CA SER A 391 -3.04 -0.90 -7.87
C SER A 391 -2.14 -0.08 -6.97
N GLU A 392 -2.75 0.82 -6.21
CA GLU A 392 -2.09 1.53 -5.14
C GLU A 392 -3.02 1.75 -3.96
N MET A 393 -2.43 1.84 -2.77
CA MET A 393 -3.12 2.41 -1.62
C MET A 393 -3.12 3.94 -1.71
N MET A 394 -4.25 4.53 -1.31
CA MET A 394 -4.45 5.97 -1.27
C MET A 394 -4.95 6.41 0.09
N TYR A 395 -4.57 7.62 0.47
CA TYR A 395 -5.15 8.29 1.61
C TYR A 395 -6.36 9.12 1.14
N LYS A 396 -7.55 8.83 1.66
CA LYS A 396 -8.74 9.65 1.42
C LYS A 396 -8.62 10.92 2.25
N ASP A 397 -8.59 12.07 1.58
CA ASP A 397 -8.66 13.35 2.28
C ASP A 397 -9.98 13.43 3.06
N VAL A 398 -9.88 13.39 4.38
CA VAL A 398 -11.02 13.59 5.28
C VAL A 398 -11.11 15.10 5.49
N SER A 399 -11.70 15.80 4.53
CA SER A 399 -11.93 17.24 4.64
C SER A 399 -12.99 17.53 5.71
N ILE A 400 -12.57 17.49 6.98
CA ILE A 400 -13.32 18.01 8.15
C ILE A 400 -13.61 19.51 7.97
N THR A 401 -12.95 20.15 7.00
CA THR A 401 -13.15 21.52 6.56
C THR A 401 -14.63 21.87 6.36
N GLY A 402 -15.46 20.97 5.84
CA GLY A 402 -16.89 21.25 5.65
C GLY A 402 -17.65 21.58 6.95
N ALA A 403 -17.34 20.89 8.05
CA ALA A 403 -18.03 21.07 9.34
C ALA A 403 -17.42 22.18 10.20
N ILE A 404 -16.10 22.38 10.12
CA ILE A 404 -15.42 23.43 10.89
C ILE A 404 -15.67 24.80 10.28
N THR A 405 -15.77 24.91 8.95
CA THR A 405 -16.09 26.20 8.32
C THR A 405 -17.44 26.70 8.83
N SER A 406 -18.46 25.85 8.93
CA SER A 406 -19.76 26.25 9.50
C SER A 406 -19.74 26.55 11.00
N ALA A 407 -18.87 25.91 11.78
CA ALA A 407 -18.80 26.14 13.24
C ALA A 407 -18.00 27.41 13.61
N ILE A 408 -16.98 27.76 12.84
CA ILE A 408 -16.11 28.92 13.11
C ILE A 408 -16.60 30.16 12.33
N SER A 409 -17.22 30.01 11.16
CA SER A 409 -17.76 31.15 10.40
C SER A 409 -18.97 31.82 11.07
N GLY A 410 -19.55 31.20 12.10
CA GLY A 410 -20.61 31.79 12.91
C GLY A 410 -20.14 32.89 13.87
N SER A 411 -18.84 33.13 14.06
CA SER A 411 -18.38 34.06 15.12
C SER A 411 -17.14 34.93 14.85
N ALA A 412 -16.59 35.01 13.64
CA ALA A 412 -15.50 35.96 13.38
C ALA A 412 -15.41 36.43 11.92
N SER A 413 -16.01 37.59 11.63
CA SER A 413 -15.70 38.38 10.44
C SER A 413 -14.30 39.01 10.56
N SER A 414 -13.54 39.03 9.47
CA SER A 414 -12.35 39.87 9.16
C SER A 414 -10.90 39.47 9.53
N GLY A 415 -10.58 38.24 9.98
CA GLY A 415 -9.16 37.88 10.23
C GLY A 415 -8.71 36.42 10.04
N SER A 416 -9.61 35.49 9.68
CA SER A 416 -9.39 34.04 9.83
C SER A 416 -8.76 33.31 8.62
N GLY A 417 -8.40 34.03 7.55
CA GLY A 417 -7.88 33.41 6.31
C GLY A 417 -6.58 32.63 6.47
N GLY A 418 -5.75 32.98 7.46
CA GLY A 418 -4.49 32.27 7.75
C GLY A 418 -4.69 30.91 8.44
N LEU A 419 -5.66 30.82 9.35
CA LEU A 419 -5.86 29.62 10.17
C LEU A 419 -6.61 28.51 9.41
N THR A 420 -7.56 28.89 8.55
CA THR A 420 -8.28 27.96 7.67
C THR A 420 -7.37 27.38 6.59
N GLY A 421 -6.46 28.19 6.04
CA GLY A 421 -5.43 27.74 5.11
C GLY A 421 -4.37 26.84 5.77
N PHE A 422 -4.02 27.09 7.03
CA PHE A 422 -3.13 26.22 7.80
C PHE A 422 -3.81 24.87 8.12
N ALA A 423 -5.05 24.90 8.62
CA ALA A 423 -5.81 23.70 8.95
C ALA A 423 -5.97 22.77 7.73
N SER A 424 -6.36 23.31 6.57
CA SER A 424 -6.51 22.50 5.35
C SER A 424 -5.20 21.89 4.86
N ARG A 425 -4.08 22.63 4.94
CA ARG A 425 -2.75 22.12 4.56
C ARG A 425 -2.19 21.07 5.52
N VAL A 426 -2.61 21.10 6.78
CA VAL A 426 -2.22 20.13 7.81
C VAL A 426 -3.12 18.89 7.76
N THR A 427 -4.42 19.04 7.52
CA THR A 427 -5.38 17.91 7.48
C THR A 427 -5.38 17.14 6.16
N ALA A 428 -5.09 17.80 5.03
CA ALA A 428 -5.09 17.16 3.71
C ALA A 428 -3.88 16.26 3.45
N ARG A 429 -2.91 16.20 4.37
CA ARG A 429 -1.73 15.35 4.22
C ARG A 429 -2.02 13.93 4.73
N PRO A 430 -1.47 12.90 4.07
CA PRO A 430 -1.48 11.55 4.59
C PRO A 430 -0.90 11.54 6.00
N ASN A 431 -1.71 11.13 6.98
CA ASN A 431 -1.27 11.00 8.36
C ASN A 431 -1.57 9.59 8.88
N MET A 432 -0.83 9.20 9.92
CA MET A 432 -0.99 7.91 10.58
C MET A 432 -1.82 8.02 11.86
N TRP A 433 -2.69 9.02 11.95
CA TRP A 433 -3.59 9.25 13.10
C TRP A 433 -5.07 9.11 12.73
N SER A 434 -5.37 9.05 11.43
CA SER A 434 -6.72 8.82 10.93
C SER A 434 -6.74 7.59 10.00
N PRO A 435 -7.68 6.65 10.22
CA PRO A 435 -7.82 5.47 9.37
C PRO A 435 -8.61 5.83 8.10
N ALA A 436 -7.95 6.53 7.17
CA ALA A 436 -8.55 6.97 5.91
C ALA A 436 -7.92 6.32 4.67
N TRP A 437 -7.19 5.22 4.84
CA TRP A 437 -6.52 4.52 3.75
C TRP A 437 -7.51 3.65 2.97
N THR A 438 -7.47 3.76 1.65
CA THR A 438 -8.27 2.99 0.68
C THR A 438 -7.35 2.46 -0.43
N ALA A 439 -7.89 1.69 -1.37
CA ALA A 439 -7.17 1.19 -2.53
C ALA A 439 -7.84 1.67 -3.83
N ARG A 440 -7.05 1.86 -4.90
CA ARG A 440 -7.57 2.04 -6.26
C ARG A 440 -6.72 1.31 -7.29
N LEU A 441 -7.33 0.98 -8.43
CA LEU A 441 -6.61 0.60 -9.63
C LEU A 441 -6.08 1.85 -10.34
N ARG A 442 -4.93 1.71 -11.01
CA ARG A 442 -4.29 2.78 -11.78
C ARG A 442 -3.64 2.23 -13.05
N PRO A 443 -3.33 3.07 -14.06
CA PRO A 443 -2.47 2.68 -15.17
C PRO A 443 -1.12 2.17 -14.68
N ILE A 444 -0.50 1.28 -15.46
CA ILE A 444 0.76 0.62 -15.07
C ILE A 444 1.85 1.67 -14.88
N THR A 445 1.98 2.60 -15.82
CA THR A 445 2.96 3.69 -15.79
C THR A 445 2.29 5.02 -16.07
N LEU A 446 2.73 6.06 -15.36
CA LEU A 446 2.45 7.45 -15.74
C LEU A 446 3.69 8.05 -16.44
N PRO A 447 3.51 9.04 -17.34
CA PRO A 447 4.65 9.74 -17.94
C PRO A 447 5.59 10.31 -16.87
N GLY A 448 6.89 10.06 -17.01
CA GLY A 448 7.92 10.48 -16.04
C GLY A 448 8.03 9.66 -14.75
N GLU A 449 7.24 8.60 -14.57
CA GLU A 449 7.30 7.74 -13.38
C GLU A 449 8.41 6.69 -13.49
N THR A 450 9.27 6.59 -12.47
CA THR A 450 10.32 5.55 -12.41
C THR A 450 10.07 4.52 -11.30
N PHE A 451 10.39 3.26 -11.58
CA PHE A 451 10.21 2.13 -10.65
C PHE A 451 11.49 1.78 -9.89
N GLY A 452 12.35 2.77 -9.70
CA GLY A 452 13.57 2.64 -8.94
C GLY A 452 14.73 2.16 -9.81
N GLU A 453 15.75 1.64 -9.15
CA GLU A 453 16.98 1.22 -9.79
C GLU A 453 17.13 -0.30 -9.75
N THR A 454 17.67 -0.83 -10.84
CA THR A 454 18.12 -2.21 -10.94
C THR A 454 19.47 -2.39 -10.25
N THR A 455 19.82 -3.62 -9.94
CA THR A 455 21.16 -4.00 -9.42
C THR A 455 22.33 -3.55 -10.30
N HIS A 456 22.08 -3.26 -11.58
CA HIS A 456 23.08 -2.86 -12.56
C HIS A 456 23.13 -1.33 -12.80
N GLY A 457 22.46 -0.53 -11.96
CA GLY A 457 22.54 0.94 -11.99
C GLY A 457 21.68 1.64 -13.05
N GLY A 458 20.75 0.92 -13.69
CA GLY A 458 19.75 1.50 -14.61
C GLY A 458 18.34 1.53 -13.99
N ASN A 459 17.46 2.40 -14.51
CA ASN A 459 16.06 2.44 -14.08
C ASN A 459 15.35 1.10 -14.32
N THR A 460 14.51 0.68 -13.38
CA THR A 460 13.74 -0.56 -13.44
C THR A 460 12.83 -0.57 -14.67
N GLY A 461 13.10 -1.52 -15.58
CA GLY A 461 12.27 -1.88 -16.73
C GLY A 461 11.28 -2.99 -16.41
N MET A 462 10.34 -3.23 -17.33
CA MET A 462 9.35 -4.31 -17.17
C MET A 462 9.99 -5.70 -17.13
N GLY A 463 11.08 -5.88 -17.89
CA GLY A 463 11.87 -7.11 -17.87
C GLY A 463 12.42 -7.41 -16.47
N ALA A 464 12.98 -6.42 -15.78
CA ALA A 464 13.50 -6.59 -14.42
C ALA A 464 12.39 -6.95 -13.43
N MET A 465 11.23 -6.27 -13.51
CA MET A 465 10.06 -6.62 -12.69
C MET A 465 9.59 -8.06 -12.96
N PHE A 466 9.57 -8.49 -14.22
CA PHE A 466 9.20 -9.84 -14.59
C PHE A 466 10.14 -10.86 -13.95
N PHE A 467 11.46 -10.63 -13.95
CA PHE A 467 12.41 -11.54 -13.30
C PHE A 467 12.26 -11.62 -11.79
N ASP A 468 11.87 -10.52 -11.14
CA ASP A 468 11.57 -10.55 -9.72
C ASP A 468 10.28 -11.35 -9.43
N MET A 469 9.31 -11.35 -10.36
CA MET A 469 8.05 -12.10 -10.24
C MET A 469 8.14 -13.56 -10.69
N ALA A 470 8.99 -13.87 -11.68
CA ALA A 470 9.03 -15.16 -12.37
C ALA A 470 9.22 -16.36 -11.42
N PRO A 471 10.10 -16.31 -10.40
CA PRO A 471 10.22 -17.39 -9.44
C PRO A 471 8.90 -17.71 -8.74
N PHE A 472 8.15 -16.68 -8.39
CA PHE A 472 6.87 -16.85 -7.73
C PHE A 472 5.76 -17.26 -8.69
N LEU A 473 5.81 -16.87 -9.97
CA LEU A 473 4.93 -17.42 -10.99
C LEU A 473 5.14 -18.93 -11.17
N ILE A 474 6.40 -19.37 -11.15
CA ILE A 474 6.74 -20.79 -11.24
C ILE A 474 6.24 -21.53 -9.99
N VAL A 475 6.49 -21.01 -8.79
CA VAL A 475 6.01 -21.64 -7.55
C VAL A 475 4.48 -21.63 -7.46
N SER A 476 3.82 -20.54 -7.84
CA SER A 476 2.35 -20.47 -7.85
C SER A 476 1.75 -21.41 -8.87
N ALA A 477 2.34 -21.52 -10.06
CA ALA A 477 1.97 -22.54 -11.04
C ALA A 477 2.20 -23.95 -10.49
N ALA A 478 3.30 -24.19 -9.77
CA ALA A 478 3.60 -25.47 -9.16
C ALA A 478 2.61 -25.86 -8.04
N LEU A 479 2.13 -24.89 -7.27
CA LEU A 479 1.02 -25.09 -6.32
C LEU A 479 -0.31 -25.32 -7.05
N GLY A 480 -0.48 -24.74 -8.25
CA GLY A 480 -1.60 -24.97 -9.16
C GLY A 480 -1.53 -26.26 -9.98
N LEU A 481 -0.42 -27.02 -9.94
CA LEU A 481 -0.20 -28.27 -10.69
C LEU A 481 -1.15 -29.42 -10.32
N PHE A 482 -2.13 -29.22 -9.43
CA PHE A 482 -3.25 -30.15 -9.27
C PHE A 482 -4.27 -30.07 -10.42
N ASN A 483 -4.03 -29.25 -11.44
CA ASN A 483 -4.78 -29.30 -12.69
C ASN A 483 -3.99 -30.08 -13.75
N ASP A 484 -4.48 -31.27 -14.11
CA ASP A 484 -3.83 -32.24 -15.02
C ASP A 484 -3.52 -31.67 -16.42
N ASP A 485 -4.14 -30.55 -16.79
CA ASP A 485 -3.96 -29.88 -18.08
C ASP A 485 -2.69 -29.00 -18.17
N PHE A 486 -1.94 -28.84 -17.08
CA PHE A 486 -0.74 -28.00 -17.08
C PHE A 486 0.51 -28.77 -17.53
N GLY A 487 0.73 -28.81 -18.85
CA GLY A 487 2.01 -29.26 -19.38
C GLY A 487 3.11 -28.26 -19.00
N GLY A 488 3.95 -28.59 -18.00
CA GLY A 488 5.01 -27.69 -17.50
C GLY A 488 5.91 -27.10 -18.60
N GLN A 489 6.09 -27.82 -19.71
CA GLN A 489 6.82 -27.35 -20.88
C GLN A 489 6.15 -26.15 -21.59
N SER A 490 4.82 -26.13 -21.68
CA SER A 490 4.06 -25.03 -22.33
C SER A 490 4.19 -23.72 -21.53
N ALA A 491 4.09 -23.80 -20.21
CA ALA A 491 4.22 -22.64 -19.33
C ALA A 491 5.63 -22.05 -19.33
N ILE A 492 6.67 -22.90 -19.41
CA ILE A 492 8.06 -22.43 -19.54
C ILE A 492 8.22 -21.67 -20.87
N ASN A 493 7.69 -22.20 -21.97
CA ASN A 493 7.75 -21.51 -23.28
C ASN A 493 7.02 -20.17 -23.23
N ASP A 494 5.86 -20.11 -22.59
CA ASP A 494 5.09 -18.87 -22.43
C ASP A 494 5.81 -17.85 -21.52
N LEU A 495 6.50 -18.29 -20.46
CA LEU A 495 7.32 -17.43 -19.61
C LEU A 495 8.53 -16.86 -20.37
N LEU A 496 9.18 -17.66 -21.22
CA LEU A 496 10.28 -17.19 -22.09
C LEU A 496 9.77 -16.20 -23.14
N TYR A 497 8.58 -16.45 -23.71
CA TYR A 497 7.92 -15.51 -24.61
C TYR A 497 7.62 -14.19 -23.90
N LEU A 498 7.07 -14.25 -22.67
CA LEU A 498 6.80 -13.07 -21.87
C LEU A 498 8.08 -12.32 -21.50
N HIS A 499 9.16 -13.02 -21.16
CA HIS A 499 10.45 -12.39 -20.93
C HIS A 499 10.90 -11.57 -22.15
N ARG A 500 10.85 -12.15 -23.35
CA ARG A 500 11.23 -11.45 -24.58
C ARG A 500 10.28 -10.28 -24.91
N ALA A 501 8.99 -10.44 -24.64
CA ALA A 501 8.03 -9.36 -24.82
C ALA A 501 8.32 -8.20 -23.85
N THR A 502 8.62 -8.51 -22.59
CA THR A 502 8.91 -7.54 -21.53
C THR A 502 10.28 -6.88 -21.65
N SER A 503 11.26 -7.55 -22.25
CA SER A 503 12.62 -7.00 -22.45
C SER A 503 12.65 -5.81 -23.42
N GLY A 504 11.65 -5.68 -24.30
CA GLY A 504 11.50 -4.51 -25.17
C GLY A 504 11.02 -3.25 -24.44
N PHE A 505 10.42 -3.40 -23.26
CA PHE A 505 9.87 -2.32 -22.46
C PHE A 505 10.90 -1.82 -21.43
N THR A 506 11.90 -1.11 -21.95
CA THR A 506 12.83 -0.32 -21.14
C THR A 506 12.10 0.83 -20.45
N HIS A 507 12.70 1.42 -19.42
CA HIS A 507 12.13 2.54 -18.67
C HIS A 507 11.51 3.63 -19.57
N ASP A 508 12.25 4.08 -20.58
CA ASP A 508 11.81 5.14 -21.51
C ASP A 508 10.70 4.72 -22.49
N LYS A 509 10.43 3.41 -22.60
CA LYS A 509 9.45 2.83 -23.53
C LYS A 509 8.22 2.27 -22.82
N MET A 510 8.16 2.40 -21.50
CA MET A 510 7.01 1.97 -20.72
C MET A 510 5.93 3.04 -20.62
N GLU A 511 6.19 4.28 -21.05
CA GLU A 511 5.18 5.35 -20.99
C GLU A 511 3.96 5.03 -21.85
N GLY A 512 2.77 5.24 -21.28
CA GLY A 512 1.51 5.06 -22.00
C GLY A 512 0.98 3.62 -22.05
N ILE A 513 1.60 2.68 -21.32
CA ILE A 513 1.03 1.34 -21.14
C ILE A 513 -0.22 1.44 -20.25
N ALA A 514 -1.37 1.46 -20.90
CA ALA A 514 -2.68 1.25 -20.29
C ALA A 514 -2.99 -0.27 -20.21
N LYS A 515 -4.04 -0.61 -19.45
CA LYS A 515 -4.52 -1.99 -19.26
C LYS A 515 -4.73 -2.74 -20.58
#